data_AF-A0A7Y5VB35-F1
#
_entry.id   AF-A0A7Y5VB35-F1
#
_cell.length_a   1.000
_cell.length_b   1.000
_cell.length_c   1.000
_cell.angle_alpha   90.00
_cell.angle_beta   90.00
_cell.angle_gamma   90.00
#
_symmetry.space_group_name_H-M   'P 1'
#
loop_
_entity.id
_entity.type
_entity.pdbx_description
1 polymer ?
#
loop_
_entity_poly.entity_id
_entity_poly.type
_entity_poly.pdbx_seq_one_letter_code
_entity_poly.pdbx_strand_id
1 'polypeptide(L)'
;MTSLAKLLEAALFASARPIPFDELSALDPDASPAALRAALDEVREHYDVEGHGVELVEIGEGWQILTRAEYTEAIERAQLAARPQRLSAAALESLA
;
A
#
# COMPACT_ATOMS: atom_id res chain seq x y z
N MET A 1 12.77 -8.32 10.74
CA MET A 1 11.99 -7.09 10.91
C MET A 1 12.20 -6.47 12.27
N THR A 2 12.91 -5.34 12.30
CA THR A 2 13.05 -4.43 13.46
C THR A 2 11.70 -3.85 13.91
N SER A 3 11.65 -3.25 15.10
CA SER A 3 10.42 -2.59 15.59
C SER A 3 9.99 -1.44 14.67
N LEU A 4 10.95 -0.67 14.15
CA LEU A 4 10.67 0.41 13.20
C LEU A 4 10.12 -0.14 11.88
N ALA A 5 10.73 -1.18 11.32
CA ALA A 5 10.22 -1.81 10.09
C ALA A 5 8.77 -2.31 10.25
N LYS A 6 8.43 -2.91 11.40
CA LYS A 6 7.05 -3.35 11.71
C LYS A 6 6.08 -2.17 11.83
N LEU A 7 6.51 -1.05 12.41
CA LEU A 7 5.70 0.17 12.48
C LEU A 7 5.40 0.72 11.08
N LEU A 8 6.43 0.82 10.22
CA LEU A 8 6.28 1.30 8.85
C LEU A 8 5.40 0.37 8.03
N GLU A 9 5.61 -0.94 8.13
CA GLU A 9 4.76 -1.96 7.51
C GLU A 9 3.28 -1.75 7.89
N ALA A 10 2.98 -1.62 9.18
CA ALA A 10 1.62 -1.44 9.66
C ALA A 10 0.99 -0.13 9.13
N ALA A 11 1.76 0.96 9.10
CA ALA A 11 1.29 2.23 8.56
C ALA A 11 1.02 2.16 7.06
N LEU A 12 1.94 1.57 6.29
CA LEU A 12 1.81 1.39 4.84
C LEU A 12 0.64 0.46 4.48
N PHE A 13 0.43 -0.60 5.26
CA PHE A 13 -0.71 -1.51 5.10
C PHE A 13 -2.05 -0.82 5.36
N ALA A 14 -2.12 0.06 6.35
CA ALA A 14 -3.33 0.80 6.69
C ALA A 14 -3.69 1.90 5.68
N SER A 15 -2.74 2.32 4.84
CA SER A 15 -2.94 3.41 3.88
C SER A 15 -3.39 2.91 2.51
N ALA A 16 -4.44 3.54 1.97
CA ALA A 16 -4.90 3.31 0.60
C ALA A 16 -4.14 4.15 -0.46
N ARG A 17 -3.13 4.93 -0.04
CA ARG A 17 -2.39 5.89 -0.87
C ARG A 17 -0.89 5.83 -0.57
N PRO A 18 -0.03 6.29 -1.50
CA PRO A 18 1.40 6.43 -1.19
C PRO A 18 1.60 7.39 -0.02
N ILE A 19 2.40 6.97 0.96
CA ILE A 19 2.77 7.77 2.12
C ILE A 19 4.13 8.42 1.83
N PRO A 20 4.24 9.76 1.83
CA PRO A 20 5.51 10.47 1.67
C PRO A 20 6.54 10.16 2.77
N PHE A 21 7.82 10.37 2.47
CA PHE A 21 8.92 10.08 3.41
C PHE A 21 8.77 10.86 4.71
N ASP A 22 8.39 12.14 4.58
CA ASP A 22 8.24 13.06 5.71
C ASP A 22 7.12 12.59 6.65
N GLU A 23 6.00 12.10 6.09
CA GLU A 23 4.90 11.52 6.87
C GLU A 23 5.32 10.22 7.58
N LEU A 24 6.09 9.35 6.93
CA LEU A 24 6.66 8.16 7.57
C LEU A 24 7.65 8.52 8.68
N SER A 25 8.45 9.56 8.50
CA SER A 25 9.38 10.03 9.54
C SER A 25 8.65 10.59 10.76
N ALA A 26 7.47 11.18 10.56
CA ALA A 26 6.65 11.71 11.65
C ALA A 26 6.06 10.61 12.55
N LEU A 27 6.02 9.35 12.08
CA LEU A 27 5.55 8.20 12.89
C LEU A 27 6.53 7.82 13.99
N ASP A 28 7.83 8.07 13.80
CA ASP A 28 8.88 7.87 14.79
C ASP A 28 9.88 9.04 14.75
N PRO A 29 9.64 10.10 15.55
CA PRO A 29 10.48 11.30 15.57
C PRO A 29 11.93 11.06 16.02
N ASP A 30 12.21 9.95 16.71
CA ASP A 30 13.54 9.60 17.20
C ASP A 30 14.36 8.84 16.15
N ALA A 31 13.70 8.33 15.10
CA ALA A 31 14.36 7.61 14.02
C ALA A 31 15.10 8.56 13.08
N SER A 32 16.40 8.28 12.85
CA SER A 32 17.14 8.99 11.81
C SER A 32 16.62 8.65 10.40
N PRO A 33 16.76 9.55 9.40
CA PRO A 33 16.39 9.25 8.01
C PRO A 33 17.08 7.99 7.46
N ALA A 34 18.31 7.71 7.89
CA ALA A 34 19.03 6.49 7.50
C ALA A 34 18.39 5.23 8.11
N ALA A 35 17.95 5.29 9.37
CA ALA A 35 17.24 4.20 10.02
C ALA A 35 15.87 3.95 9.37
N LEU A 36 15.15 5.01 9.00
CA LEU A 36 13.88 4.91 8.29
C LEU A 36 14.03 4.24 6.92
N ARG A 37 15.07 4.62 6.14
CA ARG A 37 15.39 3.97 4.86
C ARG A 37 15.77 2.51 5.03
N ALA A 38 16.63 2.20 5.99
CA ALA A 38 17.00 0.82 6.30
C ALA A 38 15.79 -0.03 6.72
N ALA A 39 14.84 0.56 7.47
CA ALA A 39 13.60 -0.10 7.85
C ALA A 39 12.69 -0.35 6.63
N LEU A 40 12.55 0.61 5.71
CA LEU A 40 11.81 0.42 4.45
C LEU A 40 12.45 -0.68 3.58
N ASP A 41 13.77 -0.70 3.47
CA ASP A 41 14.49 -1.76 2.74
C ASP A 41 14.28 -3.12 3.41
N GLU A 42 14.23 -3.18 4.74
CA GLU A 42 13.92 -4.41 5.49
C GLU A 42 12.48 -4.91 5.21
N VAL A 43 11.49 -4.02 5.11
CA VAL A 43 10.11 -4.39 4.71
C VAL A 43 10.10 -4.93 3.27
N ARG A 44 10.80 -4.27 2.35
CA ARG A 44 10.89 -4.70 0.95
C ARG A 44 11.49 -6.10 0.85
N GLU A 45 12.65 -6.31 1.48
CA GLU A 45 13.34 -7.59 1.50
C GLU A 45 12.48 -8.70 2.13
N HIS A 46 11.73 -8.39 3.19
CA HIS A 46 10.81 -9.35 3.80
C HIS A 46 9.77 -9.87 2.81
N TYR A 47 9.15 -8.98 2.02
CA TYR A 47 8.18 -9.39 1.01
C TYR A 47 8.80 -10.11 -0.19
N ASP A 48 10.03 -9.74 -0.57
CA ASP A 48 10.74 -10.34 -1.71
C ASP A 48 11.30 -11.73 -1.38
N VAL A 49 11.99 -11.90 -0.25
CA VAL A 49 12.64 -13.16 0.12
C VAL A 49 11.65 -14.25 0.48
N GLU A 50 10.59 -13.91 1.19
CA GLU A 50 9.58 -14.89 1.61
C GLU A 50 8.54 -15.19 0.52
N GLY A 51 8.62 -14.52 -0.64
CA GLY A 51 7.75 -14.77 -1.78
C GLY A 51 6.29 -14.36 -1.53
N HIS A 52 6.08 -13.23 -0.83
CA HIS A 52 4.74 -12.70 -0.60
C HIS A 52 4.10 -12.22 -1.90
N GLY A 53 2.76 -12.27 -1.99
CA GLY A 53 2.02 -11.77 -3.17
C GLY A 53 1.89 -10.24 -3.24
N VAL A 54 2.51 -9.53 -2.30
CA VAL A 54 2.57 -8.07 -2.22
C VAL A 54 4.03 -7.61 -2.26
N GLU A 55 4.24 -6.34 -2.58
CA GLU A 55 5.56 -5.71 -2.67
C GLU A 55 5.50 -4.26 -2.20
N LEU A 56 6.63 -3.77 -1.67
CA LEU A 56 6.79 -2.37 -1.28
C LEU A 56 7.36 -1.56 -2.45
N VAL A 57 6.53 -0.67 -3.01
CA VAL A 57 6.89 0.19 -4.13
C VAL A 57 7.10 1.62 -3.70
N GLU A 58 8.02 2.31 -4.37
CA GLU A 58 8.20 3.75 -4.29
C GLU A 58 7.51 4.40 -5.51
N ILE A 59 6.55 5.28 -5.25
CA ILE A 59 5.75 5.98 -6.25
C ILE A 59 5.93 7.48 -6.04
N GLY A 60 6.66 8.13 -6.94
CA GLY A 60 7.04 9.53 -6.77
C GLY A 60 7.96 9.68 -5.56
N GLU A 61 7.50 10.41 -4.54
CA GLU A 61 8.22 10.63 -3.28
C GLU A 61 7.57 9.88 -2.10
N GLY A 62 6.74 8.88 -2.38
CA GLY A 62 6.01 8.11 -1.36
C GLY A 62 6.15 6.60 -1.53
N TRP A 63 5.79 5.87 -0.49
CA TRP A 63 5.82 4.42 -0.43
C TRP A 63 4.43 3.84 -0.28
N GLN A 64 4.19 2.69 -0.92
CA GLN A 64 2.92 1.96 -0.80
C GLN A 64 3.16 0.46 -0.91
N ILE A 65 2.37 -0.33 -0.20
CA ILE A 65 2.28 -1.77 -0.42
C ILE A 65 1.26 -2.02 -1.54
N LEU A 66 1.69 -2.68 -2.61
CA LEU A 66 0.85 -3.09 -3.73
C LEU A 66 0.89 -4.61 -3.91
N THR A 67 -0.13 -5.16 -4.57
CA THR A 67 -0.10 -6.55 -5.02
C THR A 67 0.86 -6.68 -6.20
N ARG A 68 1.62 -7.77 -6.25
CA ARG A 68 2.53 -8.04 -7.38
C ARG A 68 1.77 -8.13 -8.70
N ALA A 69 2.43 -7.68 -9.76
CA ALA A 69 1.86 -7.63 -11.12
C ALA A 69 1.33 -8.99 -11.60
N GLU A 70 1.91 -10.10 -11.15
CA GLU A 70 1.48 -11.46 -11.49
C GLU A 70 0.04 -11.79 -11.04
N TYR A 71 -0.48 -11.09 -10.02
CA TYR A 71 -1.85 -11.28 -9.52
C TYR A 71 -2.84 -10.24 -10.05
N THR A 72 -2.39 -9.20 -10.77
CA THR A 72 -3.24 -8.08 -11.17
C THR A 72 -4.47 -8.54 -11.95
N GLU A 73 -4.29 -9.37 -12.99
CA GLU A 73 -5.41 -9.80 -13.83
C GLU A 73 -6.45 -10.62 -13.05
N ALA A 74 -6.01 -11.50 -12.15
CA ALA A 74 -6.89 -12.30 -11.31
C ALA A 74 -7.67 -11.44 -10.31
N ILE A 75 -7.01 -10.46 -9.69
CA ILE A 75 -7.62 -9.53 -8.75
C ILE A 75 -8.61 -8.61 -9.45
N GLU A 76 -8.28 -8.07 -10.63
CA GLU A 76 -9.18 -7.22 -11.41
C GLU A 76 -10.47 -7.95 -11.80
N ARG A 77 -10.36 -9.22 -12.25
CA ARG A 77 -11.52 -10.07 -12.52
C ARG A 77 -12.40 -10.26 -11.28
N ALA A 78 -11.80 -10.45 -10.11
CA ALA A 78 -12.54 -10.58 -8.85
C ALA A 78 -13.17 -9.24 -8.40
N GLN A 79 -12.46 -8.12 -8.54
CA GLN A 79 -12.96 -6.80 -8.16
C GLN A 79 -14.06 -6.27 -9.09
N LEU A 80 -14.16 -6.77 -10.33
CA LEU A 80 -15.30 -6.52 -11.23
C LEU A 80 -16.63 -7.11 -10.69
N ALA A 81 -16.60 -8.09 -9.79
CA ALA A 81 -17.81 -8.59 -9.12
C ALA A 81 -18.22 -7.74 -7.90
N ALA A 82 -17.32 -6.92 -7.36
CA ALA A 82 -17.52 -6.18 -6.10
C ALA A 82 -17.67 -4.67 -6.27
N ARG A 83 -17.50 -4.10 -7.47
CA ARG A 83 -17.91 -2.71 -7.71
C ARG A 83 -19.44 -2.64 -7.63
N PRO A 84 -20.04 -1.93 -6.65
CA PRO A 84 -21.43 -1.54 -6.82
C PRO A 84 -21.47 -0.74 -8.12
N GLN A 85 -22.29 -1.17 -9.07
CA GLN A 85 -22.63 -0.32 -10.19
C GLN A 85 -23.18 0.96 -9.57
N ARG A 86 -22.37 2.02 -9.52
CA ARG A 86 -22.86 3.35 -9.16
C ARG A 86 -23.85 3.69 -10.26
N LEU A 87 -25.13 3.43 -10.00
CA LEU A 87 -26.22 3.93 -10.83
C LEU A 87 -25.94 5.42 -10.98
N SER A 88 -25.80 5.88 -12.23
CA SER A 88 -25.69 7.30 -12.49
C SER A 88 -26.94 8.00 -11.94
N ALA A 89 -26.84 9.30 -11.65
CA ALA A 89 -28.02 10.07 -11.24
C ALA A 89 -29.20 9.86 -12.22
N ALA A 90 -28.91 9.80 -13.52
CA ALA A 90 -29.90 9.50 -14.56
C ALA A 90 -30.54 8.10 -14.42
N ALA A 91 -29.79 7.09 -13.98
CA ALA A 91 -30.33 5.75 -13.74
C ALA A 91 -31.18 5.67 -12.45
N LEU A 92 -30.89 6.51 -11.46
CA LEU A 92 -31.73 6.68 -10.27
C LEU A 92 -33.02 7.45 -10.57
N GLU A 93 -32.97 8.45 -11.45
CA GLU A 93 -34.15 9.22 -11.88
C GLU A 93 -35.16 8.37 -12.65
N SER A 94 -34.72 7.35 -13.39
CA SER A 94 -35.62 6.44 -14.12
C SER A 94 -36.26 5.35 -13.24
N LEU A 95 -35.85 5.25 -11.97
CA LEU A 95 -36.35 4.27 -11.01
C LEU A 95 -37.42 4.85 -10.06
N ALA A 96 -37.59 6.18 -10.03
CA ALA A 96 -38.51 6.90 -9.16
C ALA A 96 -39.90 7.14 -9.79
#